data_AF-A0A246NDJ5-F1
#
_entry.id   AF-A0A246NDJ5-F1
#
_cell.length_a   1.000
_cell.length_b   1.000
_cell.length_c   1.000
_cell.angle_alpha   90.00
_cell.angle_beta   90.00
_cell.angle_gamma   90.00
#
_symmetry.space_group_name_H-M   'P 1'
#
loop_
_entity.id
_entity.type
_entity.pdbx_description
1 polymer ?
#
loop_
_entity_poly.entity_id
_entity_poly.type
_entity_poly.pdbx_seq_one_letter_code
_entity_poly.pdbx_strand_id
1 'polypeptide(L)'
;MINGIGPGSFSPLHLSSASARVTSSTASNATRQNSLTADASAKVTFSEATDAISAVYQMTPARVTASTPLSPDMQTQAMGALRSSGVSMNGIGSALLSALTQQRDDVTISVPASGGAQTDTQSAVALEITTQSGVSLTLQMTRQQDGVAVALKTTHGKLNDDEAAAIAKLSGALEKTLSGLDNGNGKLDVGDLLSFDSNQLASVDLKTDLRRSGEVMQSLNLHADPGSRWLGFHNADASFKLTTDMRSLAQASNAGQQQSALAQWSAKFDQAASRGHGDRAALALFKQGFESLNSTSAAAGLAMRTPQAITVGAHAAQAGAISGLADFSASYHQTARSSNPLKPEEEDTFALDVAQRSSQQKNGDTQRMTQETLFKLNASFHTALSASSPLALNETKESQNYHYHQIHDETRSTTEVTQDAQGNLTARFARQLTQQETVKTYQLAKLIDSTSTPHSEKSESTRHYSPAMYLAQA
;
A
#
# COMPACT_ATOMS: atom_id res chain seq x y z
N MET A 1 27.86 2.31 -13.11
CA MET A 1 27.69 0.85 -12.97
C MET A 1 27.82 0.52 -11.49
N ILE A 2 26.68 0.32 -10.82
CA ILE A 2 26.61 0.24 -9.35
C ILE A 2 26.46 -1.23 -8.96
N ASN A 3 27.55 -1.82 -8.46
CA ASN A 3 27.58 -3.14 -7.83
C ASN A 3 27.29 -2.96 -6.34
N GLY A 4 26.06 -3.23 -5.92
CA GLY A 4 25.62 -2.83 -4.59
C GLY A 4 24.45 -3.63 -4.01
N ILE A 5 24.28 -4.88 -4.40
CA ILE A 5 23.63 -6.04 -3.74
C ILE A 5 23.73 -7.14 -4.81
N GLY A 6 24.36 -8.28 -4.51
CA GLY A 6 24.89 -9.19 -5.52
C GLY A 6 23.83 -9.76 -6.48
N PRO A 7 24.08 -9.78 -7.81
CA PRO A 7 23.38 -10.67 -8.72
C PRO A 7 24.07 -12.04 -8.67
N GLY A 8 23.39 -13.04 -8.11
CA GLY A 8 23.79 -14.44 -8.26
C GLY A 8 22.96 -15.06 -9.38
N SER A 9 23.48 -15.04 -10.61
CA SER A 9 22.94 -15.82 -11.73
C SER A 9 22.97 -17.31 -11.41
N PHE A 10 21.88 -17.98 -11.74
CA PHE A 10 21.85 -19.41 -11.97
C PHE A 10 22.71 -19.76 -13.19
N SER A 11 23.55 -20.79 -13.06
CA SER A 11 24.04 -21.62 -14.16
C SER A 11 24.29 -23.03 -13.61
N PRO A 12 24.12 -24.08 -14.45
CA PRO A 12 23.71 -25.41 -14.00
C PRO A 12 24.81 -26.14 -13.23
N LEU A 13 24.39 -26.91 -12.22
CA LEU A 13 25.23 -27.74 -11.37
C LEU A 13 26.02 -28.75 -12.20
N HIS A 14 27.35 -28.61 -12.20
CA HIS A 14 28.27 -29.71 -12.46
C HIS A 14 29.02 -29.99 -11.15
N LEU A 15 28.95 -31.23 -10.67
CA LEU A 15 29.61 -31.66 -9.44
C LEU A 15 31.14 -31.60 -9.60
N SER A 16 31.80 -30.85 -8.73
CA SER A 16 33.18 -31.13 -8.35
C SER A 16 33.52 -30.51 -6.99
N SER A 17 33.93 -31.38 -6.08
CA SER A 17 34.37 -31.15 -4.71
C SER A 17 35.61 -30.24 -4.62
N ALA A 18 35.55 -29.19 -3.80
CA ALA A 18 36.75 -28.56 -3.23
C ALA A 18 36.42 -27.93 -1.86
N SER A 19 37.14 -28.37 -0.83
CA SER A 19 36.99 -27.97 0.56
C SER A 19 37.33 -26.49 0.80
N ALA A 20 36.44 -25.75 1.44
CA ALA A 20 36.73 -24.45 2.04
C ALA A 20 36.56 -24.52 3.57
N ARG A 21 37.61 -24.10 4.26
CA ARG A 21 37.86 -24.23 5.70
C ARG A 21 36.92 -23.33 6.51
N VAL A 22 36.09 -23.95 7.35
CA VAL A 22 35.29 -23.27 8.39
C VAL A 22 36.23 -22.84 9.52
N THR A 23 36.36 -21.53 9.75
CA THR A 23 36.96 -21.01 10.99
C THR A 23 35.85 -20.65 11.96
N SER A 24 35.63 -21.51 12.95
CA SER A 24 34.77 -21.24 14.10
C SER A 24 35.50 -20.35 15.10
N SER A 25 35.24 -19.05 15.08
CA SER A 25 35.62 -18.15 16.17
C SER A 25 34.45 -18.01 17.14
N THR A 26 34.58 -18.58 18.34
CA THR A 26 33.70 -18.36 19.48
C THR A 26 33.86 -16.93 19.99
N ALA A 27 32.99 -16.04 19.53
CA ALA A 27 32.68 -14.79 20.20
C ALA A 27 31.18 -14.80 20.50
N SER A 28 30.83 -14.56 21.76
CA SER A 28 29.47 -14.47 22.28
C SER A 28 28.74 -13.25 21.71
N ASN A 29 28.29 -13.36 20.46
CA ASN A 29 27.26 -12.50 19.92
C ASN A 29 25.91 -13.13 20.27
N ALA A 30 25.18 -12.52 21.19
CA ALA A 30 23.74 -12.72 21.26
C ALA A 30 23.18 -12.26 19.90
N THR A 31 22.94 -13.19 18.98
CA THR A 31 22.25 -12.89 17.73
C THR A 31 20.87 -12.37 18.13
N ARG A 32 20.68 -11.05 18.08
CA ARG A 32 19.34 -10.48 18.23
C ARG A 32 18.51 -11.04 17.09
N GLN A 33 17.64 -12.00 17.42
CA GLN A 33 16.72 -12.57 16.46
C GLN A 33 15.75 -11.48 16.07
N ASN A 34 15.70 -11.13 14.78
CA ASN A 34 14.76 -10.16 14.25
C ASN A 34 13.33 -10.67 14.52
N SER A 35 12.64 -10.06 15.47
CA SER A 35 11.29 -10.43 15.90
C SER A 35 10.21 -9.54 15.28
N LEU A 36 10.53 -8.82 14.19
CA LEU A 36 9.59 -7.92 13.53
C LEU A 36 8.35 -8.69 13.08
N THR A 37 7.18 -8.12 13.35
CA THR A 37 5.88 -8.59 12.85
C THR A 37 5.33 -7.57 11.87
N ALA A 38 4.66 -8.05 10.84
CA ALA A 38 3.86 -7.23 9.94
C ALA A 38 2.45 -7.14 10.52
N ASP A 39 2.33 -6.52 11.69
CA ASP A 39 1.00 -6.29 12.25
C ASP A 39 0.34 -5.19 11.42
N ALA A 40 -0.78 -5.51 10.76
CA ALA A 40 -1.67 -4.49 10.22
C ALA A 40 -2.09 -3.60 11.40
N SER A 41 -1.80 -2.30 11.32
CA SER A 41 -2.13 -1.39 12.41
C SER A 41 -3.62 -1.49 12.73
N ALA A 42 -4.00 -1.55 14.02
CA ALA A 42 -5.40 -1.42 14.44
C ALA A 42 -6.06 -0.12 13.94
N LYS A 43 -5.25 0.82 13.45
CA LYS A 43 -5.66 2.05 12.77
C LYS A 43 -6.26 1.81 11.38
N VAL A 44 -5.97 0.69 10.71
CA VAL A 44 -6.41 0.44 9.33
C VAL A 44 -7.63 -0.48 9.30
N THR A 45 -8.77 0.13 8.97
CA THR A 45 -10.04 -0.55 8.69
C THR A 45 -10.41 -0.39 7.22
N PHE A 46 -11.20 -1.32 6.68
CA PHE A 46 -11.85 -1.11 5.39
C PHE A 46 -13.00 -0.11 5.54
N SER A 47 -13.27 0.68 4.51
CA SER A 47 -14.23 1.79 4.63
C SER A 47 -15.67 1.31 4.82
N GLU A 48 -16.05 0.12 4.31
CA GLU A 48 -17.40 -0.44 4.51
C GLU A 48 -17.73 -0.68 5.98
N ALA A 49 -16.72 -0.77 6.85
CA ALA A 49 -16.84 -0.99 8.28
C ALA A 49 -16.88 0.32 9.10
N THR A 50 -17.06 1.48 8.45
CA THR A 50 -16.96 2.79 9.13
C THR A 50 -18.31 3.49 9.32
N ASP A 51 -18.45 4.19 10.45
CA ASP A 51 -19.62 5.03 10.74
C ASP A 51 -19.77 6.18 9.72
N ALA A 52 -18.66 6.68 9.18
CA ALA A 52 -18.67 7.74 8.17
C ALA A 52 -19.40 7.31 6.90
N ILE A 53 -19.09 6.12 6.35
CA ILE A 53 -19.80 5.60 5.18
C ILE A 53 -21.28 5.29 5.51
N SER A 54 -21.53 4.76 6.71
CA SER A 54 -22.90 4.50 7.17
C SER A 54 -23.74 5.78 7.24
N ALA A 55 -23.17 6.88 7.71
CA ALA A 55 -23.81 8.19 7.75
C ALA A 55 -24.06 8.76 6.34
N VAL A 56 -23.13 8.56 5.40
CA VAL A 56 -23.29 9.00 4.01
C VAL A 56 -24.47 8.29 3.34
N TYR A 57 -24.66 6.98 3.56
CA TYR A 57 -25.83 6.26 3.04
C TYR A 57 -27.17 6.67 3.68
N GLN A 58 -27.15 7.31 4.85
CA GLN A 58 -28.37 7.86 5.47
C GLN A 58 -28.80 9.19 4.85
N MET A 59 -27.96 9.83 4.03
CA MET A 59 -28.34 11.04 3.31
C MET A 59 -29.49 10.72 2.35
N THR A 60 -30.66 11.30 2.59
CA THR A 60 -31.84 11.10 1.74
C THR A 60 -31.85 12.13 0.60
N PRO A 61 -31.89 11.71 -0.67
CA PRO A 61 -32.08 12.61 -1.80
C PRO A 61 -33.51 13.19 -1.79
N ALA A 62 -33.74 14.24 -1.01
CA ALA A 62 -35.07 14.83 -0.86
C ALA A 62 -35.12 16.24 -1.48
N ARG A 63 -35.71 16.33 -2.69
CA ARG A 63 -36.03 17.57 -3.42
C ARG A 63 -34.78 18.31 -3.96
N VAL A 64 -34.88 18.86 -5.18
CA VAL A 64 -33.81 19.70 -5.73
C VAL A 64 -33.76 21.01 -4.94
N THR A 65 -32.84 21.08 -3.99
CA THR A 65 -32.50 22.30 -3.27
C THR A 65 -30.99 22.39 -3.19
N ALA A 66 -30.41 23.37 -3.88
CA ALA A 66 -29.09 23.85 -3.54
C ALA A 66 -29.25 24.89 -2.42
N SER A 67 -28.48 24.77 -1.34
CA SER A 67 -28.47 25.79 -0.28
C SER A 67 -27.91 27.15 -0.76
N THR A 68 -27.16 27.13 -1.86
CA THR A 68 -26.47 28.28 -2.45
C THR A 68 -26.53 28.19 -3.98
N PRO A 69 -26.53 29.29 -4.75
CA PRO A 69 -26.54 29.23 -6.22
C PRO A 69 -25.37 28.38 -6.75
N LEU A 70 -25.69 27.36 -7.54
CA LEU A 70 -24.69 26.52 -8.22
C LEU A 70 -24.26 27.16 -9.53
N SER A 71 -23.01 26.95 -9.93
CA SER A 71 -22.58 27.26 -11.29
C SER A 71 -23.29 26.32 -12.30
N PRO A 72 -23.45 26.74 -13.58
CA PRO A 72 -24.02 25.89 -14.62
C PRO A 72 -23.29 24.54 -14.79
N ASP A 73 -21.97 24.55 -14.59
CA ASP A 73 -21.13 23.35 -14.66
C ASP A 73 -21.45 22.39 -13.51
N MET A 74 -21.55 22.89 -12.27
CA MET A 74 -21.93 22.08 -11.10
C MET A 74 -23.33 21.48 -11.24
N GLN A 75 -24.27 22.22 -11.83
CA GLN A 75 -25.61 21.70 -12.11
C GLN A 75 -25.57 20.55 -13.12
N THR A 76 -24.75 20.70 -14.17
CA THR A 76 -24.53 19.64 -15.18
C THR A 76 -23.85 18.42 -14.55
N GLN A 77 -22.86 18.64 -13.68
CA GLN A 77 -22.16 17.57 -12.99
C GLN A 77 -23.08 16.79 -12.04
N ALA A 78 -23.90 17.48 -11.25
CA ALA A 78 -24.87 16.87 -10.36
C ALA A 78 -25.92 16.03 -11.12
N MET A 79 -26.37 16.51 -12.29
CA MET A 79 -27.26 15.73 -13.16
C MET A 79 -26.56 14.53 -13.81
N GLY A 80 -25.28 14.65 -14.13
CA GLY A 80 -24.47 13.54 -14.65
C GLY A 80 -24.14 12.49 -13.59
N ALA A 81 -24.04 12.88 -12.32
CA ALA A 81 -23.80 11.98 -11.19
C ALA A 81 -24.87 10.89 -11.10
N LEU A 82 -26.13 11.19 -11.43
CA LEU A 82 -27.23 10.22 -11.51
C LEU A 82 -26.95 9.04 -12.45
N ARG A 83 -26.14 9.26 -13.49
CA ARG A 83 -25.79 8.27 -14.52
C ARG A 83 -24.44 7.59 -14.26
N SER A 84 -23.70 8.05 -13.24
CA SER A 84 -22.44 7.43 -12.86
C SER A 84 -22.69 6.03 -12.29
N SER A 85 -21.78 5.09 -12.55
CA SER A 85 -21.83 3.72 -12.01
C SER A 85 -20.87 3.50 -10.84
N GLY A 86 -19.97 4.44 -10.60
CA GLY A 86 -18.91 4.35 -9.59
C GLY A 86 -18.98 5.44 -8.51
N VAL A 87 -17.83 5.75 -7.92
CA VAL A 87 -17.63 6.69 -6.81
C VAL A 87 -17.26 8.10 -7.28
N SER A 88 -16.84 8.32 -8.54
CA SER A 88 -16.49 9.67 -9.05
C SER A 88 -17.68 10.65 -9.10
N MET A 89 -18.90 10.14 -9.25
CA MET A 89 -20.13 10.93 -9.32
C MET A 89 -20.03 12.12 -10.30
N ASN A 90 -19.39 11.88 -11.46
CA ASN A 90 -19.20 12.86 -12.53
C ASN A 90 -18.46 14.14 -12.07
N GLY A 91 -17.58 14.00 -11.08
CA GLY A 91 -16.69 15.06 -10.61
C GLY A 91 -17.33 16.21 -9.86
N ILE A 92 -18.55 16.01 -9.32
CA ILE A 92 -19.19 17.06 -8.51
C ILE A 92 -18.38 17.40 -7.25
N GLY A 93 -17.73 16.42 -6.64
CA GLY A 93 -16.88 16.63 -5.46
C GLY A 93 -15.65 17.49 -5.76
N SER A 94 -14.95 17.22 -6.86
CA SER A 94 -13.78 17.99 -7.28
C SER A 94 -14.16 19.43 -7.65
N ALA A 95 -15.28 19.63 -8.33
CA ALA A 95 -15.80 20.97 -8.62
C ALA A 95 -16.12 21.76 -7.35
N LEU A 96 -16.76 21.14 -6.36
CA LEU A 96 -17.06 21.77 -5.07
C LEU A 96 -15.79 22.22 -4.33
N LEU A 97 -14.76 21.37 -4.29
CA LEU A 97 -13.48 21.76 -3.69
C LEU A 97 -12.81 22.92 -4.45
N SER A 98 -12.86 22.91 -5.78
CA SER A 98 -12.27 23.98 -6.60
C SER A 98 -12.92 25.35 -6.37
N ALA A 99 -14.23 25.36 -6.09
CA ALA A 99 -15.01 26.58 -5.88
C ALA A 99 -14.75 27.28 -4.54
N LEU A 100 -14.10 26.61 -3.57
CA LEU A 100 -13.79 27.18 -2.25
C LEU A 100 -12.94 28.46 -2.30
N THR A 101 -12.21 28.67 -3.41
CA THR A 101 -11.47 29.92 -3.65
C THR A 101 -12.39 31.13 -3.85
N GLN A 102 -13.64 30.91 -4.23
CA GLN A 102 -14.63 31.96 -4.50
C GLN A 102 -15.80 31.92 -3.50
N GLN A 103 -16.25 30.73 -3.10
CA GLN A 103 -17.41 30.52 -2.23
C GLN A 103 -17.13 29.46 -1.17
N ARG A 104 -17.20 29.85 0.10
CA ARG A 104 -16.82 29.01 1.26
C ARG A 104 -18.01 28.59 2.13
N ASP A 105 -19.22 28.96 1.72
CA ASP A 105 -20.43 28.59 2.43
C ASP A 105 -20.75 27.11 2.26
N ASP A 106 -21.45 26.54 3.24
CA ASP A 106 -21.91 25.16 3.19
C ASP A 106 -22.82 24.94 1.97
N VAL A 107 -22.56 23.84 1.26
CA VAL A 107 -23.32 23.46 0.07
C VAL A 107 -24.01 22.12 0.32
N THR A 108 -25.32 22.07 0.11
CA THR A 108 -26.06 20.81 -0.02
C THR A 108 -26.68 20.75 -1.39
N ILE A 109 -26.50 19.65 -2.12
CA ILE A 109 -27.10 19.37 -3.42
C ILE A 109 -27.87 18.07 -3.30
N SER A 110 -29.10 18.05 -3.81
CA SER A 110 -29.89 16.81 -3.91
C SER A 110 -30.53 16.75 -5.28
N VAL A 111 -30.37 15.63 -5.96
CA VAL A 111 -30.94 15.38 -7.28
C VAL A 111 -31.70 14.06 -7.19
N PRO A 112 -33.05 14.09 -7.16
CA PRO A 112 -33.84 12.86 -7.09
C PRO A 112 -33.73 12.08 -8.42
N ALA A 113 -33.80 10.76 -8.34
CA ALA A 113 -33.94 9.93 -9.53
C ALA A 113 -35.27 10.24 -10.24
N SER A 114 -35.23 10.43 -11.56
CA SER A 114 -36.43 10.42 -12.40
C SER A 114 -36.69 8.99 -12.87
N GLY A 115 -37.96 8.60 -13.02
CA GLY A 115 -38.48 7.22 -13.12
C GLY A 115 -38.00 6.31 -14.28
N GLY A 116 -36.76 6.45 -14.74
CA GLY A 116 -36.10 5.57 -15.70
C GLY A 116 -34.58 5.39 -15.49
N ALA A 117 -33.98 5.98 -14.46
CA ALA A 117 -32.57 5.82 -14.12
C ALA A 117 -32.41 4.96 -12.85
N GLN A 118 -32.82 3.70 -12.91
CA GLN A 118 -32.45 2.75 -11.85
C GLN A 118 -31.05 2.22 -12.12
N THR A 119 -30.16 2.50 -11.19
CA THR A 119 -28.82 1.92 -11.13
C THR A 119 -28.84 0.79 -10.11
N ASP A 120 -28.22 -0.33 -10.47
CA ASP A 120 -27.99 -1.49 -9.60
C ASP A 120 -26.86 -1.25 -8.59
N THR A 121 -26.09 -0.18 -8.78
CA THR A 121 -24.98 0.19 -7.91
C THR A 121 -25.32 1.38 -7.02
N GLN A 122 -24.81 1.34 -5.80
CA GLN A 122 -24.87 2.44 -4.84
C GLN A 122 -23.43 2.87 -4.53
N SER A 123 -23.19 4.15 -4.32
CA SER A 123 -21.87 4.64 -3.91
C SER A 123 -21.94 5.66 -2.80
N ALA A 124 -20.91 5.66 -1.97
CA ALA A 124 -20.68 6.61 -0.90
C ALA A 124 -19.24 7.10 -0.92
N VAL A 125 -19.05 8.40 -0.74
CA VAL A 125 -17.75 9.06 -0.58
C VAL A 125 -17.82 9.97 0.64
N ALA A 126 -16.83 9.86 1.51
CA ALA A 126 -16.59 10.79 2.60
C ALA A 126 -15.15 11.27 2.52
N LEU A 127 -14.96 12.57 2.35
CA LEU A 127 -13.67 13.24 2.44
C LEU A 127 -13.70 14.19 3.62
N GLU A 128 -12.69 14.11 4.48
CA GLU A 128 -12.45 15.05 5.57
C GLU A 128 -11.06 15.65 5.42
N ILE A 129 -10.98 16.97 5.55
CA ILE A 129 -9.72 17.71 5.53
C ILE A 129 -9.68 18.58 6.78
N THR A 130 -8.65 18.38 7.60
CA THR A 130 -8.39 19.25 8.76
C THR A 130 -7.30 20.25 8.38
N THR A 131 -7.51 21.54 8.61
CA THR A 131 -6.50 22.58 8.37
C THR A 131 -5.55 22.75 9.56
N GLN A 132 -4.41 23.42 9.35
CA GLN A 132 -3.48 23.75 10.43
C GLN A 132 -4.08 24.71 11.47
N SER A 133 -5.10 25.50 11.11
CA SER A 133 -5.84 26.32 12.09
C SER A 133 -6.91 25.55 12.87
N GLY A 134 -7.15 24.28 12.53
CA GLY A 134 -8.14 23.41 13.19
C GLY A 134 -9.54 23.43 12.57
N VAL A 135 -9.72 24.08 11.41
CA VAL A 135 -10.98 24.02 10.64
C VAL A 135 -11.11 22.64 10.02
N SER A 136 -12.31 22.03 10.11
CA SER A 136 -12.60 20.75 9.45
C SER A 136 -13.60 20.95 8.32
N LEU A 137 -13.19 20.58 7.10
CA LEU A 137 -14.03 20.53 5.91
C LEU A 137 -14.46 19.08 5.69
N THR A 138 -15.76 18.86 5.54
CA THR A 138 -16.34 17.54 5.22
C THR A 138 -17.06 17.60 3.88
N LEU A 139 -16.72 16.69 2.97
CA LEU A 139 -17.44 16.43 1.73
C LEU A 139 -18.04 15.03 1.82
N GLN A 140 -19.36 14.93 1.77
CA GLN A 140 -20.11 13.69 1.76
C GLN A 140 -20.90 13.60 0.46
N MET A 141 -20.79 12.49 -0.24
CA MET A 141 -21.52 12.25 -1.49
C MET A 141 -22.09 10.84 -1.49
N THR A 142 -23.36 10.70 -1.83
CA THR A 142 -23.99 9.41 -2.04
C THR A 142 -24.79 9.39 -3.34
N ARG A 143 -24.80 8.23 -3.98
CA ARG A 143 -25.69 7.89 -5.07
C ARG A 143 -26.40 6.61 -4.71
N GLN A 144 -27.72 6.67 -4.69
CA GLN A 144 -28.61 5.57 -4.35
C GLN A 144 -29.71 5.47 -5.40
N GLN A 145 -30.59 4.47 -5.26
CA GLN A 145 -31.73 4.27 -6.16
C GLN A 145 -32.64 5.50 -6.22
N ASP A 146 -32.75 6.24 -5.12
CA ASP A 146 -33.62 7.41 -5.00
C ASP A 146 -32.98 8.71 -5.53
N GLY A 147 -31.69 8.68 -5.90
CA GLY A 147 -30.98 9.81 -6.48
C GLY A 147 -29.58 10.04 -5.92
N VAL A 148 -29.09 11.27 -6.09
CA VAL A 148 -27.77 11.72 -5.62
C VAL A 148 -27.95 12.76 -4.53
N ALA A 149 -27.16 12.69 -3.47
CA ALA A 149 -27.05 13.72 -2.45
C ALA A 149 -25.57 14.05 -2.19
N VAL A 150 -25.27 15.34 -2.09
CA VAL A 150 -23.92 15.86 -1.84
C VAL A 150 -24.00 16.93 -0.75
N ALA A 151 -23.09 16.90 0.20
CA ALA A 151 -22.96 17.92 1.24
C ALA A 151 -21.48 18.29 1.41
N LEU A 152 -21.17 19.58 1.31
CA LEU A 152 -19.89 20.17 1.67
C LEU A 152 -20.13 21.09 2.87
N LYS A 153 -19.45 20.83 3.98
CA LYS A 153 -19.62 21.60 5.22
C LYS A 153 -18.30 21.96 5.85
N THR A 154 -18.23 23.17 6.42
CA THR A 154 -17.09 23.63 7.21
C THR A 154 -17.49 23.74 8.68
N THR A 155 -16.70 23.16 9.57
CA THR A 155 -16.90 23.23 11.03
C THR A 155 -15.65 23.74 11.73
N HIS A 156 -15.81 24.15 12.99
CA HIS A 156 -14.72 24.66 13.85
C HIS A 156 -14.03 25.93 13.33
N GLY A 157 -14.67 26.68 12.44
CA GLY A 157 -14.21 27.98 11.99
C GLY A 157 -14.57 28.25 10.54
N LYS A 158 -13.83 29.16 9.90
CA LYS A 158 -13.94 29.47 8.48
C LYS A 158 -12.56 29.31 7.85
N LEU A 159 -12.53 28.77 6.63
CA LEU A 159 -11.30 28.68 5.86
C LEU A 159 -10.75 30.07 5.55
N ASN A 160 -9.46 30.26 5.78
CA ASN A 160 -8.73 31.42 5.25
C ASN A 160 -8.38 31.22 3.76
N ASP A 161 -7.79 32.24 3.13
CA ASP A 161 -7.51 32.25 1.69
C ASP A 161 -6.48 31.18 1.28
N ASP A 162 -5.43 31.00 2.09
CA ASP A 162 -4.38 30.03 1.83
C ASP A 162 -4.88 28.59 2.03
N GLU A 163 -5.69 28.35 3.07
CA GLU A 163 -6.34 27.06 3.32
C GLU A 163 -7.32 26.68 2.21
N ALA A 164 -8.18 27.63 1.79
CA ALA A 164 -9.11 27.41 0.69
C ALA A 164 -8.37 27.12 -0.63
N ALA A 165 -7.27 27.83 -0.90
CA ALA A 165 -6.42 27.56 -2.06
C ALA A 165 -5.72 26.20 -1.97
N ALA A 166 -5.25 25.79 -0.79
CA ALA A 166 -4.64 24.48 -0.57
C ALA A 166 -5.63 23.33 -0.79
N ILE A 167 -6.87 23.47 -0.28
CA ILE A 167 -7.93 22.50 -0.51
C ILE A 167 -8.33 22.45 -2.00
N ALA A 168 -8.48 23.61 -2.65
CA ALA A 168 -8.83 23.67 -4.06
C ALA A 168 -7.80 22.96 -4.96
N LYS A 169 -6.50 22.98 -4.60
CA LYS A 169 -5.46 22.20 -5.30
C LYS A 169 -5.66 20.69 -5.21
N LEU A 170 -6.35 20.19 -4.18
CA LEU A 170 -6.67 18.77 -4.04
C LEU A 170 -7.83 18.32 -4.94
N SER A 171 -8.59 19.25 -5.54
CA SER A 171 -9.73 18.91 -6.40
C SER A 171 -9.38 17.93 -7.53
N GLY A 172 -8.29 18.20 -8.27
CA GLY A 172 -7.81 17.33 -9.33
C GLY A 172 -7.28 15.97 -8.81
N ALA A 173 -6.65 15.98 -7.64
CA ALA A 173 -6.18 14.75 -6.99
C ALA A 173 -7.35 13.85 -6.55
N LEU A 174 -8.40 14.45 -6.00
CA LEU A 174 -9.64 13.75 -5.65
C LEU A 174 -10.29 13.15 -6.91
N GLU A 175 -10.45 13.96 -7.97
CA GLU A 175 -11.04 13.49 -9.23
C GLU A 175 -10.28 12.31 -9.82
N LYS A 176 -8.95 12.43 -9.89
CA LYS A 176 -8.07 11.39 -10.41
C LYS A 176 -8.17 10.11 -9.58
N THR A 177 -8.24 10.24 -8.25
CA THR A 177 -8.42 9.08 -7.35
C THR A 177 -9.77 8.41 -7.60
N LEU A 178 -10.88 9.16 -7.57
CA LEU A 178 -12.23 8.60 -7.69
C LEU A 178 -12.50 8.04 -9.10
N SER A 179 -12.08 8.73 -10.16
CA SER A 179 -12.21 8.23 -11.53
C SER A 179 -11.32 7.00 -11.80
N GLY A 180 -10.16 6.91 -11.15
CA GLY A 180 -9.32 5.71 -11.16
C GLY A 180 -10.04 4.49 -10.58
N LEU A 181 -10.81 4.69 -9.51
CA LEU A 181 -11.60 3.67 -8.83
C LEU A 181 -12.85 3.20 -9.61
N ASP A 182 -13.32 3.98 -10.59
CA ASP A 182 -14.55 3.67 -11.35
C ASP A 182 -14.35 2.66 -12.49
N ASN A 183 -13.12 2.51 -12.97
CA ASN A 183 -12.79 1.55 -14.02
C ASN A 183 -12.69 0.17 -13.36
N GLY A 184 -13.51 -0.82 -13.73
CA GLY A 184 -13.64 -2.13 -13.04
C GLY A 184 -12.37 -2.99 -12.85
N ASN A 185 -11.19 -2.51 -13.23
CA ASN A 185 -9.87 -3.05 -12.89
C ASN A 185 -9.13 -2.27 -11.79
N GLY A 186 -9.67 -1.13 -11.35
CA GLY A 186 -9.11 -0.16 -10.40
C GLY A 186 -7.78 0.44 -10.88
N LYS A 187 -7.65 1.75 -10.90
CA LYS A 187 -6.33 2.38 -10.73
C LYS A 187 -6.31 3.04 -9.38
N LEU A 188 -5.30 2.70 -8.58
CA LEU A 188 -5.13 3.28 -7.25
C LEU A 188 -4.23 4.52 -7.33
N ASP A 189 -4.79 5.61 -7.82
CA ASP A 189 -4.07 6.87 -8.06
C ASP A 189 -4.15 7.85 -6.88
N VAL A 190 -3.69 7.43 -5.69
CA VAL A 190 -3.80 8.22 -4.44
C VAL A 190 -2.64 9.19 -4.19
N GLY A 191 -1.55 9.11 -4.98
CA GLY A 191 -0.30 9.82 -4.71
C GLY A 191 -0.42 11.34 -4.59
N ASP A 192 -1.29 11.96 -5.39
CA ASP A 192 -1.48 13.42 -5.37
C ASP A 192 -2.24 13.88 -4.10
N LEU A 193 -3.12 13.03 -3.54
CA LEU A 193 -3.79 13.28 -2.25
C LEU A 193 -2.81 13.17 -1.07
N LEU A 194 -1.78 12.32 -1.18
CA LEU A 194 -0.71 12.18 -0.18
C LEU A 194 0.30 13.34 -0.20
N SER A 195 0.20 14.21 -1.20
CA SER A 195 1.12 15.31 -1.49
C SER A 195 0.53 16.68 -1.14
N PHE A 196 -0.41 16.71 -0.21
CA PHE A 196 -1.09 17.93 0.22
C PHE A 196 -0.12 18.96 0.86
N ASP A 197 -0.51 20.23 0.85
CA ASP A 197 0.29 21.30 1.47
C ASP A 197 0.20 21.23 2.99
N SER A 198 1.19 20.60 3.62
CA SER A 198 1.23 20.41 5.07
C SER A 198 1.43 21.69 5.87
N ASN A 199 1.73 22.84 5.22
CA ASN A 199 1.77 24.13 5.92
C ASN A 199 0.37 24.71 6.13
N GLN A 200 -0.60 24.26 5.34
CA GLN A 200 -1.99 24.72 5.40
C GLN A 200 -2.93 23.65 5.93
N LEU A 201 -2.64 22.38 5.63
CA LEU A 201 -3.47 21.24 6.00
C LEU A 201 -2.77 20.35 7.02
N ALA A 202 -3.52 19.90 8.02
CA ALA A 202 -3.08 19.00 9.08
C ALA A 202 -3.32 17.52 8.70
N SER A 203 -4.44 17.21 8.05
CA SER A 203 -4.72 15.86 7.56
C SER A 203 -5.69 15.84 6.37
N VAL A 204 -5.63 14.74 5.62
CA VAL A 204 -6.59 14.39 4.55
C VAL A 204 -7.04 12.95 4.75
N ASP A 205 -8.35 12.74 4.85
CA ASP A 205 -8.98 11.45 5.06
C ASP A 205 -10.01 11.19 3.96
N LEU A 206 -9.84 10.15 3.15
CA LEU A 206 -10.77 9.77 2.09
C LEU A 206 -11.31 8.36 2.31
N LYS A 207 -12.63 8.23 2.29
CA LYS A 207 -13.34 6.95 2.36
C LYS A 207 -14.26 6.84 1.16
N THR A 208 -14.23 5.69 0.49
CA THR A 208 -15.15 5.37 -0.60
C THR A 208 -15.74 3.98 -0.42
N ASP A 209 -16.97 3.79 -0.85
CA ASP A 209 -17.66 2.52 -0.84
C ASP A 209 -18.53 2.42 -2.10
N LEU A 210 -18.43 1.30 -2.81
CA LEU A 210 -19.22 0.98 -3.98
C LEU A 210 -19.91 -0.35 -3.74
N ARG A 211 -21.23 -0.37 -3.82
CA ARG A 211 -22.06 -1.56 -3.64
C ARG A 211 -22.81 -1.91 -4.91
N ARG A 212 -23.09 -3.19 -5.11
CA ARG A 212 -24.05 -3.69 -6.09
C ARG A 212 -25.00 -4.65 -5.37
N SER A 213 -26.30 -4.39 -5.46
CA SER A 213 -27.32 -5.22 -4.78
C SER A 213 -27.06 -5.43 -3.28
N GLY A 214 -26.49 -4.41 -2.61
CA GLY A 214 -26.15 -4.44 -1.18
C GLY A 214 -24.79 -5.08 -0.83
N GLU A 215 -24.14 -5.75 -1.77
CA GLU A 215 -22.80 -6.32 -1.59
C GLU A 215 -21.71 -5.28 -1.89
N VAL A 216 -20.66 -5.22 -1.06
CA VAL A 216 -19.51 -4.35 -1.26
C VAL A 216 -18.68 -4.87 -2.43
N MET A 217 -18.61 -4.09 -3.50
CA MET A 217 -17.81 -4.39 -4.69
C MET A 217 -16.40 -3.83 -4.57
N GLN A 218 -16.27 -2.67 -3.93
CA GLN A 218 -15.01 -1.99 -3.73
C GLN A 218 -15.10 -1.01 -2.56
N SER A 219 -14.00 -0.90 -1.83
CA SER A 219 -13.86 0.03 -0.73
C SER A 219 -12.42 0.55 -0.63
N LEU A 220 -12.28 1.80 -0.21
CA LEU A 220 -11.01 2.46 0.03
C LEU A 220 -11.12 3.34 1.27
N ASN A 221 -10.14 3.22 2.16
CA ASN A 221 -9.98 4.06 3.34
C ASN A 221 -8.54 4.58 3.36
N LEU A 222 -8.36 5.86 3.08
CA LEU A 222 -7.08 6.53 2.98
C LEU A 222 -6.97 7.61 4.06
N HIS A 223 -5.79 7.73 4.63
CA HIS A 223 -5.43 8.84 5.49
C HIS A 223 -4.00 9.28 5.23
N ALA A 224 -3.79 10.59 5.33
CA ALA A 224 -2.48 11.20 5.29
C ALA A 224 -2.40 12.37 6.27
N ASP A 225 -1.41 12.32 7.15
CA ASP A 225 -0.96 13.42 7.98
C ASP A 225 0.59 13.52 7.93
N PRO A 226 1.22 14.57 8.50
CA PRO A 226 2.68 14.69 8.50
C PRO A 226 3.44 13.56 9.22
N GLY A 227 2.77 12.81 10.09
CA GLY A 227 3.34 11.73 10.88
C GLY A 227 3.08 10.33 10.32
N SER A 228 1.97 10.10 9.63
CA SER A 228 1.60 8.77 9.13
C SER A 228 0.73 8.83 7.88
N ARG A 229 0.89 7.80 7.05
CA ARG A 229 0.00 7.51 5.93
C ARG A 229 -0.50 6.11 6.08
N TRP A 230 -1.78 5.87 5.80
CA TRP A 230 -2.30 4.51 5.75
C TRP A 230 -3.40 4.38 4.70
N LEU A 231 -3.56 3.16 4.22
CA LEU A 231 -4.51 2.80 3.19
C LEU A 231 -5.08 1.41 3.49
N GLY A 232 -6.39 1.29 3.52
CA GLY A 232 -7.12 0.03 3.41
C GLY A 232 -7.84 0.00 2.07
N PHE A 233 -7.74 -1.10 1.35
CA PHE A 233 -8.46 -1.32 0.09
C PHE A 233 -9.04 -2.73 0.05
N HIS A 234 -10.24 -2.85 -0.48
CA HIS A 234 -10.91 -4.12 -0.72
C HIS A 234 -11.67 -4.08 -2.04
N ASN A 235 -11.63 -5.16 -2.81
CA ASN A 235 -12.53 -5.43 -3.92
C ASN A 235 -12.79 -6.94 -4.04
N ALA A 236 -13.50 -7.35 -5.09
CA ALA A 236 -13.81 -8.75 -5.34
C ALA A 236 -12.56 -9.68 -5.44
N ASP A 237 -11.43 -9.17 -5.90
CA ASP A 237 -10.23 -9.97 -6.17
C ASP A 237 -9.22 -9.98 -5.01
N ALA A 238 -9.15 -8.92 -4.22
CA ALA A 238 -8.17 -8.80 -3.15
C ALA A 238 -8.57 -7.79 -2.06
N SER A 239 -7.88 -7.90 -0.93
CA SER A 239 -7.87 -6.91 0.13
C SER A 239 -6.44 -6.65 0.60
N PHE A 240 -6.14 -5.40 0.94
CA PHE A 240 -4.84 -5.06 1.50
C PHE A 240 -4.90 -3.87 2.45
N LYS A 241 -3.95 -3.85 3.39
CA LYS A 241 -3.76 -2.80 4.37
C LYS A 241 -2.31 -2.37 4.35
N LEU A 242 -2.07 -1.07 4.34
CA LEU A 242 -0.74 -0.46 4.27
C LEU A 242 -0.65 0.65 5.32
N THR A 243 0.48 0.77 5.98
CA THR A 243 0.79 1.87 6.90
C THR A 243 2.24 2.26 6.74
N THR A 244 2.52 3.55 6.68
CA THR A 244 3.85 4.13 6.61
C THR A 244 3.99 5.20 7.69
N ASP A 245 5.05 5.12 8.50
CA ASP A 245 5.40 6.11 9.51
C ASP A 245 6.30 7.19 8.88
N MET A 246 5.72 8.33 8.57
CA MET A 246 6.40 9.44 7.91
C MET A 246 7.44 10.12 8.80
N ARG A 247 7.41 9.91 10.12
CA ARG A 247 8.41 10.48 11.05
C ARG A 247 9.78 9.83 10.87
N SER A 248 9.78 8.57 10.44
CA SER A 248 11.02 7.86 10.08
C SER A 248 11.66 8.39 8.79
N LEU A 249 10.91 9.14 7.97
CA LEU A 249 11.40 9.70 6.71
C LEU A 249 12.44 10.80 6.89
N ALA A 250 12.51 11.45 8.06
CA ALA A 250 13.60 12.36 8.41
C ALA A 250 15.00 11.69 8.33
N GLN A 251 15.05 10.37 8.18
CA GLN A 251 16.26 9.57 8.00
C GLN A 251 16.61 9.33 6.52
N ALA A 252 15.78 9.76 5.56
CA ALA A 252 15.89 9.44 4.13
C ALA A 252 15.97 10.70 3.25
N SER A 253 17.17 11.03 2.76
CA SER A 253 17.41 12.25 1.96
C SER A 253 17.75 11.98 0.48
N ASN A 254 17.59 10.75 -0.03
CA ASN A 254 17.96 10.40 -1.40
C ASN A 254 16.79 9.77 -2.18
N ALA A 255 16.16 10.57 -3.06
CA ALA A 255 15.08 10.12 -3.95
C ALA A 255 15.50 8.96 -4.88
N GLY A 256 16.74 8.94 -5.36
CA GLY A 256 17.24 7.86 -6.21
C GLY A 256 17.37 6.52 -5.47
N GLN A 257 17.80 6.56 -4.20
CA GLN A 257 17.85 5.38 -3.35
C GLN A 257 16.44 4.89 -3.03
N GLN A 258 15.52 5.81 -2.72
CA GLN A 258 14.12 5.48 -2.47
C GLN A 258 13.49 4.75 -3.65
N GLN A 259 13.64 5.28 -4.88
CA GLN A 259 13.11 4.63 -6.07
C GLN A 259 13.72 3.24 -6.28
N SER A 260 15.03 3.10 -6.03
CA SER A 260 15.71 1.82 -6.13
C SER A 260 15.20 0.81 -5.11
N ALA A 261 14.90 1.25 -3.88
CA ALA A 261 14.32 0.40 -2.85
C ALA A 261 12.87 0.00 -3.19
N LEU A 262 12.04 0.93 -3.67
CA LEU A 262 10.68 0.63 -4.15
C LEU A 262 10.70 -0.38 -5.30
N ALA A 263 11.61 -0.22 -6.26
CA ALA A 263 11.80 -1.18 -7.35
C ALA A 263 12.22 -2.57 -6.85
N GLN A 264 13.08 -2.65 -5.83
CA GLN A 264 13.47 -3.92 -5.22
C GLN A 264 12.30 -4.61 -4.50
N TRP A 265 11.47 -3.87 -3.76
CA TRP A 265 10.25 -4.41 -3.16
C TRP A 265 9.27 -4.87 -4.24
N SER A 266 9.05 -4.08 -5.29
CA SER A 266 8.25 -4.46 -6.46
C SER A 266 8.71 -5.79 -7.05
N ALA A 267 10.01 -5.96 -7.27
CA ALA A 267 10.57 -7.20 -7.81
C ALA A 267 10.36 -8.41 -6.87
N LYS A 268 10.44 -8.22 -5.54
CA LYS A 268 10.13 -9.26 -4.56
C LYS A 268 8.65 -9.67 -4.62
N PHE A 269 7.74 -8.72 -4.79
CA PHE A 269 6.32 -9.02 -4.99
C PHE A 269 6.09 -9.83 -6.27
N ASP A 270 6.73 -9.46 -7.38
CA ASP A 270 6.62 -10.19 -8.65
C ASP A 270 7.19 -11.62 -8.55
N GLN A 271 8.32 -11.78 -7.85
CA GLN A 271 8.90 -13.10 -7.58
C GLN A 271 7.96 -13.95 -6.72
N ALA A 272 7.37 -13.36 -5.69
CA ALA A 272 6.42 -14.05 -4.83
C ALA A 272 5.17 -14.47 -5.60
N ALA A 273 4.59 -13.60 -6.44
CA ALA A 273 3.46 -13.95 -7.31
C ALA A 273 3.80 -15.10 -8.27
N SER A 274 5.00 -15.09 -8.86
CA SER A 274 5.43 -16.20 -9.71
C SER A 274 5.56 -17.51 -8.94
N ARG A 275 6.02 -17.47 -7.69
CA ARG A 275 6.19 -18.65 -6.84
C ARG A 275 4.87 -19.17 -6.29
N GLY A 276 4.00 -18.28 -5.82
CA GLY A 276 2.72 -18.59 -5.17
C GLY A 276 1.50 -18.55 -6.10
N HIS A 277 1.67 -18.39 -7.41
CA HIS A 277 0.58 -18.27 -8.38
C HIS A 277 -0.42 -17.14 -8.06
N GLY A 278 0.08 -16.01 -7.55
CA GLY A 278 -0.75 -14.83 -7.25
C GLY A 278 -1.26 -14.13 -8.53
N ASP A 279 -2.45 -13.54 -8.43
CA ASP A 279 -3.06 -12.74 -9.49
C ASP A 279 -2.26 -11.44 -9.71
N ARG A 280 -1.70 -11.29 -10.92
CA ARG A 280 -0.82 -10.15 -11.23
C ARG A 280 -1.57 -8.82 -11.32
N ALA A 281 -2.84 -8.81 -11.71
CA ALA A 281 -3.62 -7.58 -11.82
C ALA A 281 -4.00 -7.09 -10.42
N ALA A 282 -4.47 -7.98 -9.55
CA ALA A 282 -4.77 -7.65 -8.16
C ALA A 282 -3.49 -7.23 -7.40
N LEU A 283 -2.36 -7.89 -7.63
CA LEU A 283 -1.08 -7.50 -7.02
C LEU A 283 -0.58 -6.14 -7.54
N ALA A 284 -0.89 -5.76 -8.78
CA ALA A 284 -0.52 -4.45 -9.31
C ALA A 284 -1.16 -3.30 -8.51
N LEU A 285 -2.40 -3.46 -8.05
CA LEU A 285 -3.07 -2.48 -7.18
C LEU A 285 -2.36 -2.33 -5.83
N PHE A 286 -1.99 -3.45 -5.21
CA PHE A 286 -1.19 -3.43 -3.99
C PHE A 286 0.15 -2.72 -4.18
N LYS A 287 0.85 -2.99 -5.30
CA LYS A 287 2.12 -2.33 -5.65
C LYS A 287 1.95 -0.83 -5.82
N GLN A 288 0.89 -0.37 -6.50
CA GLN A 288 0.59 1.06 -6.67
C GLN A 288 0.33 1.76 -5.33
N GLY A 289 -0.45 1.13 -4.44
CA GLY A 289 -0.70 1.64 -3.09
C GLY A 289 0.58 1.70 -2.25
N PHE A 290 1.37 0.63 -2.28
CA PHE A 290 2.65 0.54 -1.61
C PHE A 290 3.63 1.62 -2.08
N GLU A 291 3.78 1.80 -3.38
CA GLU A 291 4.63 2.83 -3.97
C GLU A 291 4.14 4.24 -3.59
N SER A 292 2.84 4.50 -3.71
CA SER A 292 2.26 5.81 -3.37
C SER A 292 2.53 6.20 -1.92
N LEU A 293 2.25 5.31 -0.97
CA LEU A 293 2.42 5.59 0.47
C LEU A 293 3.89 5.77 0.87
N ASN A 294 4.76 4.98 0.26
CA ASN A 294 6.18 4.97 0.58
C ASN A 294 7.03 5.88 -0.31
N SER A 295 6.42 6.73 -1.15
CA SER A 295 7.11 7.73 -1.99
C SER A 295 7.30 9.07 -1.26
N THR A 296 8.41 9.77 -1.53
CA THR A 296 8.70 11.12 -0.98
C THR A 296 8.52 12.24 -1.98
N SER A 297 7.94 11.99 -3.16
CA SER A 297 7.77 13.02 -4.22
C SER A 297 7.08 14.30 -3.70
N ALA A 298 6.25 14.19 -2.66
CA ALA A 298 5.67 15.30 -1.89
C ALA A 298 6.64 16.06 -0.97
N ALA A 299 7.58 15.36 -0.32
CA ALA A 299 8.48 15.91 0.69
C ALA A 299 9.71 16.60 0.11
N ALA A 300 9.99 16.41 -1.18
CA ALA A 300 11.09 17.04 -1.91
C ALA A 300 11.01 18.59 -1.89
N GLY A 301 9.81 19.17 -1.74
CA GLY A 301 9.60 20.62 -1.64
C GLY A 301 9.95 21.23 -0.28
N LEU A 302 10.06 20.43 0.79
CA LEU A 302 10.25 20.91 2.17
C LEU A 302 11.63 20.59 2.75
N ALA A 303 12.34 19.58 2.21
CA ALA A 303 13.61 19.12 2.73
C ALA A 303 14.83 20.04 2.44
N MET A 304 14.67 21.11 1.64
CA MET A 304 15.83 21.92 1.18
C MET A 304 16.11 23.21 1.97
N ARG A 305 15.38 23.53 3.05
CA ARG A 305 15.52 24.86 3.71
C ARG A 305 16.20 24.89 5.08
N THR A 306 16.65 23.75 5.62
CA THR A 306 17.52 23.76 6.82
C THR A 306 18.73 22.85 6.63
N PRO A 307 19.97 23.31 6.88
CA PRO A 307 21.13 22.43 7.03
C PRO A 307 20.90 21.55 8.26
N GLN A 308 20.31 20.37 8.06
CA GLN A 308 20.19 19.37 9.10
C GLN A 308 21.58 18.74 9.29
N ALA A 309 22.01 18.54 10.54
CA ALA A 309 23.16 17.70 10.81
C ALA A 309 22.94 16.33 10.15
N ILE A 310 23.92 15.84 9.36
CA ILE A 310 23.81 14.54 8.70
C ILE A 310 23.71 13.48 9.79
N THR A 311 22.53 12.89 9.95
CA THR A 311 22.33 11.73 10.83
C THR A 311 22.94 10.50 10.16
N VAL A 312 23.34 9.50 10.97
CA VAL A 312 23.78 8.19 10.45
C VAL A 312 22.77 7.58 9.47
N GLY A 313 21.46 7.78 9.68
CA GLY A 313 20.42 7.31 8.76
C GLY A 313 20.50 7.97 7.39
N ALA A 314 20.60 9.30 7.33
CA ALA A 314 20.69 10.04 6.08
C ALA A 314 21.97 9.66 5.30
N HIS A 315 23.10 9.53 6.00
CA HIS A 315 24.36 9.11 5.38
C HIS A 315 24.32 7.65 4.91
N ALA A 316 23.75 6.75 5.72
CA ALA A 316 23.57 5.34 5.37
C ALA A 316 22.65 5.16 4.15
N ALA A 317 21.55 5.92 4.07
CA ALA A 317 20.66 5.91 2.91
C ALA A 317 21.38 6.44 1.66
N GLN A 318 22.13 7.55 1.79
CA GLN A 318 22.92 8.09 0.69
C GLN A 318 24.00 7.11 0.19
N ALA A 319 24.66 6.39 1.11
CA ALA A 319 25.66 5.38 0.80
C ALA A 319 25.05 4.07 0.24
N GLY A 320 23.72 3.95 0.22
CA GLY A 320 23.02 2.73 -0.19
C GLY A 320 23.13 1.58 0.81
N ALA A 321 23.55 1.86 2.05
CA ALA A 321 23.65 0.87 3.11
C ALA A 321 22.27 0.44 3.63
N ILE A 322 21.24 1.30 3.51
CA ILE A 322 19.86 1.01 3.89
C ILE A 322 18.88 1.43 2.77
N SER A 323 17.62 1.02 2.88
CA SER A 323 16.61 1.29 1.84
C SER A 323 16.29 2.78 1.63
N GLY A 324 16.42 3.62 2.67
CA GLY A 324 15.97 5.01 2.63
C GLY A 324 14.44 5.15 2.48
N LEU A 325 13.68 4.07 2.71
CA LEU A 325 12.22 4.15 2.86
C LEU A 325 11.88 4.52 4.30
N ALA A 326 10.72 5.18 4.47
CA ALA A 326 10.07 5.23 5.76
C ALA A 326 9.77 3.80 6.27
N ASP A 327 9.60 3.67 7.58
CA ASP A 327 9.13 2.45 8.21
C ASP A 327 7.69 2.17 7.81
N PHE A 328 7.37 0.91 7.55
CA PHE A 328 6.06 0.51 7.06
C PHE A 328 5.67 -0.88 7.53
N SER A 329 4.37 -1.16 7.44
CA SER A 329 3.77 -2.49 7.56
C SER A 329 2.70 -2.63 6.48
N ALA A 330 2.64 -3.78 5.83
CA ALA A 330 1.63 -4.06 4.83
C ALA A 330 1.22 -5.53 4.82
N SER A 331 -0.07 -5.77 4.62
CA SER A 331 -0.64 -7.10 4.36
C SER A 331 -1.47 -7.07 3.09
N TYR A 332 -1.38 -8.16 2.32
CA TYR A 332 -2.15 -8.39 1.09
C TYR A 332 -2.75 -9.78 1.14
N HIS A 333 -4.02 -9.89 0.80
CA HIS A 333 -4.74 -11.16 0.68
C HIS A 333 -5.54 -11.14 -0.61
N GLN A 334 -5.27 -12.11 -1.49
CA GLN A 334 -6.13 -12.41 -2.61
C GLN A 334 -7.38 -13.14 -2.12
N THR A 335 -8.53 -12.86 -2.73
CA THR A 335 -9.78 -13.60 -2.45
C THR A 335 -9.57 -15.08 -2.74
N ALA A 336 -9.85 -15.93 -1.75
CA ALA A 336 -9.72 -17.38 -1.86
C ALA A 336 -10.67 -17.94 -2.92
N ARG A 337 -10.20 -18.89 -3.73
CA ARG A 337 -11.02 -19.55 -4.76
C ARG A 337 -11.06 -21.05 -4.48
N SER A 338 -12.25 -21.58 -4.22
CA SER A 338 -12.48 -23.03 -4.15
C SER A 338 -12.59 -23.61 -5.56
N SER A 339 -11.46 -23.69 -6.27
CA SER A 339 -11.38 -24.14 -7.67
C SER A 339 -11.73 -25.61 -7.86
N ASN A 340 -11.74 -26.41 -6.77
CA ASN A 340 -12.12 -27.81 -6.79
C ASN A 340 -13.47 -28.04 -6.09
N PRO A 341 -14.58 -28.24 -6.84
CA PRO A 341 -15.88 -28.50 -6.24
C PRO A 341 -15.94 -29.77 -5.38
N LEU A 342 -15.11 -30.78 -5.65
CA LEU A 342 -15.08 -32.02 -4.89
C LEU A 342 -14.27 -31.90 -3.58
N LYS A 343 -13.41 -30.88 -3.48
CA LYS A 343 -12.61 -30.55 -2.29
C LYS A 343 -12.62 -29.04 -2.02
N PRO A 344 -13.76 -28.48 -1.60
CA PRO A 344 -13.89 -27.05 -1.36
C PRO A 344 -12.94 -26.54 -0.26
N GLU A 345 -12.43 -27.42 0.59
CA GLU A 345 -11.42 -27.12 1.61
C GLU A 345 -10.01 -26.84 1.05
N GLU A 346 -9.75 -27.23 -0.21
CA GLU A 346 -8.52 -26.91 -0.94
C GLU A 346 -8.76 -25.61 -1.71
N GLU A 347 -8.43 -24.48 -1.09
CA GLU A 347 -8.58 -23.17 -1.68
C GLU A 347 -7.30 -22.72 -2.40
N ASP A 348 -7.45 -22.06 -3.53
CA ASP A 348 -6.39 -21.28 -4.14
C ASP A 348 -6.29 -19.94 -3.42
N THR A 349 -5.16 -19.71 -2.75
CA THR A 349 -4.92 -18.52 -1.93
C THR A 349 -3.55 -17.91 -2.22
N PHE A 350 -3.43 -16.61 -2.02
CA PHE A 350 -2.15 -15.91 -2.07
C PHE A 350 -2.16 -14.75 -1.08
N ALA A 351 -1.15 -14.68 -0.22
CA ALA A 351 -1.02 -13.64 0.78
C ALA A 351 0.44 -13.22 0.99
N LEU A 352 0.64 -11.93 1.25
CA LEU A 352 1.92 -11.33 1.57
C LEU A 352 1.81 -10.54 2.87
N ASP A 353 2.80 -10.68 3.74
CA ASP A 353 3.00 -9.80 4.88
C ASP A 353 4.41 -9.22 4.84
N VAL A 354 4.52 -7.89 4.81
CA VAL A 354 5.82 -7.21 4.74
C VAL A 354 5.91 -6.08 5.74
N ALA A 355 7.10 -5.88 6.29
CA ALA A 355 7.36 -4.78 7.20
C ALA A 355 8.81 -4.31 7.13
N GLN A 356 9.00 -3.04 7.44
CA GLN A 356 10.31 -2.43 7.67
C GLN A 356 10.24 -1.57 8.92
N ARG A 357 11.26 -1.68 9.77
CA ARG A 357 11.41 -0.85 10.96
C ARG A 357 12.84 -0.37 11.12
N SER A 358 13.00 0.84 11.62
CA SER A 358 14.26 1.50 11.80
C SER A 358 14.40 2.05 13.22
N SER A 359 15.62 2.09 13.74
CA SER A 359 15.93 2.71 15.03
C SER A 359 17.33 3.31 15.02
N GLN A 360 17.47 4.47 15.67
CA GLN A 360 18.75 5.16 15.81
C GLN A 360 19.13 5.31 17.28
N GLN A 361 20.42 5.23 17.55
CA GLN A 361 21.00 5.39 18.87
C GLN A 361 22.31 6.18 18.74
N LYS A 362 22.63 7.02 19.73
CA LYS A 362 23.90 7.73 19.82
C LYS A 362 24.57 7.39 21.14
N ASN A 363 25.83 6.96 21.08
CA ASN A 363 26.67 6.67 22.24
C ASN A 363 28.00 7.43 22.08
N GLY A 364 28.17 8.50 22.85
CA GLY A 364 29.30 9.42 22.69
C GLY A 364 29.32 10.01 21.28
N ASP A 365 30.45 9.86 20.59
CA ASP A 365 30.63 10.32 19.20
C ASP A 365 30.20 9.29 18.15
N THR A 366 29.84 8.07 18.56
CA THR A 366 29.38 7.01 17.64
C THR A 366 27.86 7.04 17.51
N GLN A 367 27.38 7.00 16.27
CA GLN A 367 25.97 6.82 15.96
C GLN A 367 25.73 5.41 15.41
N ARG A 368 24.62 4.79 15.80
CA ARG A 368 24.19 3.47 15.33
C ARG A 368 22.78 3.54 14.81
N MET A 369 22.55 2.93 13.65
CA MET A 369 21.27 2.75 13.01
C MET A 369 21.03 1.25 12.83
N THR A 370 19.81 0.79 13.09
CA THR A 370 19.39 -0.59 12.81
C THR A 370 18.12 -0.55 11.97
N GLN A 371 18.13 -1.23 10.84
CA GLN A 371 16.98 -1.44 9.96
C GLN A 371 16.66 -2.93 9.91
N GLU A 372 15.43 -3.29 10.24
CA GLU A 372 14.89 -4.65 10.20
C GLU A 372 13.82 -4.74 9.12
N THR A 373 13.79 -5.85 8.39
CA THR A 373 12.76 -6.14 7.40
C THR A 373 12.19 -7.54 7.57
N LEU A 374 10.92 -7.69 7.22
CA LEU A 374 10.17 -8.94 7.14
C LEU A 374 9.52 -9.04 5.76
N PHE A 375 9.59 -10.22 5.15
CA PHE A 375 8.81 -10.59 3.97
C PHE A 375 8.27 -12.00 4.16
N LYS A 376 6.95 -12.17 4.16
CA LYS A 376 6.27 -13.46 4.21
C LYS A 376 5.44 -13.69 2.95
N LEU A 377 5.47 -14.91 2.46
CA LEU A 377 4.57 -15.41 1.41
C LEU A 377 3.86 -16.65 1.95
N ASN A 378 2.54 -16.62 1.90
CA ASN A 378 1.69 -17.79 2.08
C ASN A 378 0.87 -17.98 0.81
N ALA A 379 0.87 -19.17 0.24
CA ALA A 379 0.05 -19.44 -0.93
C ALA A 379 -0.38 -20.90 -0.98
N SER A 380 -1.49 -21.16 -1.64
CA SER A 380 -1.94 -22.49 -2.02
C SER A 380 -2.54 -22.43 -3.42
N PHE A 381 -2.30 -23.47 -4.23
CA PHE A 381 -2.84 -23.50 -5.59
C PHE A 381 -2.86 -24.90 -6.19
N HIS A 382 -3.77 -25.11 -7.14
CA HIS A 382 -3.85 -26.30 -7.96
C HIS A 382 -3.02 -26.20 -9.24
N THR A 383 -2.35 -27.28 -9.62
CA THR A 383 -1.74 -27.44 -10.95
C THR A 383 -2.09 -28.80 -11.56
N ALA A 384 -2.03 -28.90 -12.88
CA ALA A 384 -2.23 -30.18 -13.56
C ALA A 384 -1.04 -31.14 -13.32
N LEU A 385 -1.30 -32.45 -13.31
CA LEU A 385 -0.23 -33.47 -13.23
C LEU A 385 0.73 -33.45 -14.44
N SER A 386 0.29 -32.89 -15.57
CA SER A 386 1.10 -32.78 -16.77
C SER A 386 0.71 -31.55 -17.57
N ALA A 387 1.68 -30.94 -18.26
CA ALA A 387 1.42 -29.79 -19.13
C ALA A 387 0.51 -30.12 -20.33
N SER A 388 0.42 -31.40 -20.73
CA SER A 388 -0.39 -31.86 -21.86
C SER A 388 -1.87 -32.07 -21.53
N SER A 389 -2.24 -32.08 -20.25
CA SER A 389 -3.64 -32.24 -19.82
C SER A 389 -4.00 -31.09 -18.89
N PRO A 390 -4.77 -30.09 -19.36
CA PRO A 390 -5.11 -28.94 -18.52
C PRO A 390 -5.94 -29.36 -17.32
N LEU A 391 -5.85 -28.54 -16.27
CA LEU A 391 -6.65 -28.70 -15.07
C LEU A 391 -8.15 -28.51 -15.42
N ALA A 392 -9.00 -29.48 -15.06
CA ALA A 392 -10.43 -29.46 -15.38
C ALA A 392 -11.26 -30.03 -14.21
N LEU A 393 -11.03 -29.50 -13.01
CA LEU A 393 -11.64 -29.99 -11.77
C LEU A 393 -13.16 -29.80 -11.79
N ASN A 394 -13.88 -30.88 -11.47
CA ASN A 394 -15.32 -30.90 -11.30
C ASN A 394 -15.72 -31.98 -10.28
N GLU A 395 -17.01 -32.25 -10.11
CA GLU A 395 -17.52 -33.19 -9.10
C GLU A 395 -17.27 -34.68 -9.41
N THR A 396 -16.69 -35.02 -10.58
CA THR A 396 -16.39 -36.41 -10.96
C THR A 396 -15.00 -36.83 -10.49
N LYS A 397 -14.83 -38.09 -10.11
CA LYS A 397 -13.52 -38.63 -9.70
C LYS A 397 -12.51 -38.59 -10.83
N GLU A 398 -12.95 -38.78 -12.06
CA GLU A 398 -12.14 -38.79 -13.27
C GLU A 398 -11.46 -37.45 -13.53
N SER A 399 -12.02 -36.34 -13.01
CA SER A 399 -11.42 -35.00 -13.13
C SER A 399 -10.32 -34.71 -12.10
N GLN A 400 -10.20 -35.55 -11.07
CA GLN A 400 -9.45 -35.26 -9.85
C GLN A 400 -8.01 -35.76 -9.95
N ASN A 401 -7.29 -35.21 -10.92
CA ASN A 401 -5.89 -35.53 -11.22
C ASN A 401 -5.08 -34.23 -11.23
N TYR A 402 -4.45 -33.90 -10.11
CA TYR A 402 -3.79 -32.61 -9.91
C TYR A 402 -2.73 -32.67 -8.80
N HIS A 403 -1.87 -31.65 -8.78
CA HIS A 403 -1.06 -31.31 -7.62
C HIS A 403 -1.70 -30.15 -6.87
N TYR A 404 -1.73 -30.24 -5.55
CA TYR A 404 -2.07 -29.14 -4.66
C TYR A 404 -0.80 -28.70 -3.93
N HIS A 405 -0.40 -27.45 -4.19
CA HIS A 405 0.78 -26.83 -3.62
C HIS A 405 0.39 -25.99 -2.42
N GLN A 406 1.24 -26.00 -1.39
CA GLN A 406 1.15 -25.11 -0.24
C GLN A 406 2.54 -24.53 0.02
N ILE A 407 2.66 -23.21 0.00
CA ILE A 407 3.92 -22.46 0.14
C ILE A 407 3.87 -21.64 1.41
N HIS A 408 4.94 -21.73 2.20
CA HIS A 408 5.19 -20.89 3.35
C HIS A 408 6.65 -20.43 3.35
N ASP A 409 6.87 -19.18 3.00
CA ASP A 409 8.19 -18.57 2.95
C ASP A 409 8.27 -17.38 3.89
N GLU A 410 9.42 -17.21 4.53
CA GLU A 410 9.75 -16.07 5.38
C GLU A 410 11.20 -15.62 5.11
N THR A 411 11.39 -14.34 4.85
CA THR A 411 12.69 -13.68 4.86
C THR A 411 12.72 -12.63 5.94
N ARG A 412 13.74 -12.69 6.81
CA ARG A 412 14.08 -11.66 7.78
C ARG A 412 15.44 -11.09 7.45
N SER A 413 15.60 -9.78 7.52
CA SER A 413 16.92 -9.17 7.38
C SER A 413 17.11 -8.06 8.40
N THR A 414 18.35 -7.91 8.85
CA THR A 414 18.78 -6.86 9.77
C THR A 414 20.03 -6.21 9.18
N THR A 415 19.99 -4.89 9.08
CA THR A 415 21.11 -4.07 8.69
C THR A 415 21.48 -3.16 9.85
N GLU A 416 22.68 -3.33 10.39
CA GLU A 416 23.23 -2.44 11.40
C GLU A 416 24.28 -1.54 10.75
N VAL A 417 24.12 -0.23 10.88
CA VAL A 417 25.10 0.76 10.40
C VAL A 417 25.65 1.54 11.58
N THR A 418 26.97 1.60 11.70
CA THR A 418 27.66 2.45 12.68
C THR A 418 28.43 3.54 11.97
N GLN A 419 28.32 4.77 12.47
CA GLN A 419 29.10 5.92 12.03
C GLN A 419 30.05 6.34 13.15
N ASP A 420 31.34 6.49 12.83
CA ASP A 420 32.34 7.04 13.75
C ASP A 420 32.38 8.57 13.73
N ALA A 421 33.23 9.15 14.58
CA ALA A 421 33.40 10.61 14.69
C ALA A 421 33.93 11.27 13.40
N GLN A 422 34.59 10.49 12.53
CA GLN A 422 35.13 10.94 11.25
C GLN A 422 34.12 10.79 10.10
N GLY A 423 32.93 10.26 10.37
CA GLY A 423 31.87 10.04 9.38
C GLY A 423 32.06 8.78 8.54
N ASN A 424 32.95 7.86 8.90
CA ASN A 424 33.06 6.57 8.21
C ASN A 424 31.89 5.67 8.61
N LEU A 425 31.31 4.95 7.64
CA LEU A 425 30.25 3.97 7.93
C LEU A 425 30.77 2.54 7.86
N THR A 426 30.34 1.73 8.81
CA THR A 426 30.41 0.27 8.71
C THR A 426 29.01 -0.30 8.76
N ALA A 427 28.61 -1.05 7.75
CA ALA A 427 27.31 -1.73 7.68
C ALA A 427 27.49 -3.24 7.80
N ARG A 428 26.73 -3.86 8.70
CA ARG A 428 26.60 -5.31 8.85
C ARG A 428 25.23 -5.73 8.39
N PHE A 429 25.19 -6.69 7.48
CA PHE A 429 23.96 -7.25 6.91
C PHE A 429 23.82 -8.68 7.40
N ALA A 430 22.68 -9.00 7.99
CA ALA A 430 22.28 -10.36 8.33
C ALA A 430 20.96 -10.67 7.63
N ARG A 431 20.86 -11.84 7.01
CA ARG A 431 19.63 -12.35 6.38
C ARG A 431 19.39 -13.79 6.81
N GLN A 432 18.13 -14.08 7.10
CA GLN A 432 17.62 -15.42 7.29
C GLN A 432 16.45 -15.64 6.34
N LEU A 433 16.51 -16.73 5.57
CA LEU A 433 15.46 -17.21 4.68
C LEU A 433 14.99 -18.58 5.19
N THR A 434 13.68 -18.77 5.22
CA THR A 434 13.03 -20.06 5.42
C THR A 434 12.01 -20.21 4.30
N GLN A 435 12.00 -21.37 3.64
CA GLN A 435 11.03 -21.71 2.61
C GLN A 435 10.51 -23.11 2.87
N GLN A 436 9.23 -23.31 2.63
CA GLN A 436 8.56 -24.58 2.81
C GLN A 436 7.57 -24.75 1.67
N GLU A 437 7.68 -25.84 0.92
CA GLU A 437 6.67 -26.23 -0.05
C GLU A 437 6.16 -27.62 0.29
N THR A 438 4.84 -27.78 0.34
CA THR A 438 4.18 -29.09 0.44
C THR A 438 3.38 -29.31 -0.83
N VAL A 439 3.61 -30.45 -1.48
CA VAL A 439 2.91 -30.85 -2.70
C VAL A 439 2.17 -32.14 -2.43
N LYS A 440 0.84 -32.10 -2.55
CA LYS A 440 -0.04 -33.27 -2.51
C LYS A 440 -0.42 -33.65 -3.92
N THR A 441 -0.23 -34.92 -4.27
CA THR A 441 -0.57 -35.43 -5.59
C THR A 441 -1.83 -36.28 -5.50
N TYR A 442 -2.84 -35.92 -6.29
CA TYR A 442 -4.09 -36.64 -6.37
C TYR A 442 -4.27 -37.30 -7.72
N GLN A 443 -4.79 -38.53 -7.71
CA GLN A 443 -5.22 -39.23 -8.91
C GLN A 443 -6.55 -39.93 -8.62
N LEU A 444 -7.55 -39.72 -9.47
CA LEU A 444 -8.92 -40.23 -9.30
C LEU A 444 -9.50 -39.93 -7.90
N ALA A 445 -9.27 -38.70 -7.41
CA ALA A 445 -9.69 -38.19 -6.09
C ALA A 445 -9.00 -38.84 -4.88
N LYS A 446 -7.97 -39.66 -5.10
CA LYS A 446 -7.18 -40.27 -4.03
C LYS A 446 -5.83 -39.58 -3.91
N LEU A 447 -5.44 -39.26 -2.68
CA LEU A 447 -4.09 -38.82 -2.38
C LEU A 447 -3.13 -39.99 -2.59
N ILE A 448 -2.21 -39.85 -3.54
CA ILE A 448 -1.23 -40.89 -3.88
C ILE A 448 0.18 -40.54 -3.40
N ASP A 449 0.48 -39.26 -3.22
CA ASP A 449 1.76 -38.79 -2.70
C ASP A 449 1.61 -37.46 -1.94
N SER A 450 2.50 -37.22 -0.99
CA SER A 450 2.60 -35.97 -0.24
C SER A 450 4.05 -35.70 0.11
N THR A 451 4.67 -34.76 -0.60
CA THR A 451 6.07 -34.41 -0.42
C THR A 451 6.20 -33.03 0.23
N SER A 452 7.14 -32.87 1.17
CA SER A 452 7.43 -31.59 1.81
C SER A 452 8.92 -31.26 1.68
N THR A 453 9.23 -30.06 1.17
CA THR A 453 10.58 -29.60 0.84
C THR A 453 10.92 -28.35 1.66
N PRO A 454 11.51 -28.51 2.86
CA PRO A 454 12.04 -27.40 3.64
C PRO A 454 13.36 -26.89 3.07
N HIS A 455 13.58 -25.58 3.13
CA HIS A 455 14.85 -24.93 2.87
C HIS A 455 15.09 -23.79 3.87
N SER A 456 16.32 -23.66 4.38
CA SER A 456 16.69 -22.51 5.20
C SER A 456 18.12 -22.08 4.89
N GLU A 457 18.32 -20.76 4.83
CA GLU A 457 19.59 -20.13 4.54
C GLU A 457 19.84 -19.00 5.54
N LYS A 458 21.10 -18.85 5.99
CA LYS A 458 21.57 -17.71 6.75
C LYS A 458 22.80 -17.13 6.09
N SER A 459 22.84 -15.81 5.96
CA SER A 459 23.99 -15.11 5.38
C SER A 459 24.31 -13.85 6.17
N GLU A 460 25.58 -13.61 6.43
CA GLU A 460 26.09 -12.40 7.04
C GLU A 460 27.18 -11.77 6.17
N SER A 461 27.20 -10.44 6.09
CA SER A 461 28.27 -9.72 5.39
C SER A 461 28.52 -8.36 6.04
N THR A 462 29.73 -7.84 5.87
CA THR A 462 30.11 -6.50 6.35
C THR A 462 30.63 -5.68 5.18
N ARG A 463 30.26 -4.40 5.12
CA ARG A 463 30.76 -3.44 4.14
C ARG A 463 31.19 -2.16 4.84
N HIS A 464 32.26 -1.56 4.34
CA HIS A 464 32.73 -0.25 4.78
C HIS A 464 32.44 0.78 3.70
N TYR A 465 31.96 1.95 4.09
CA TYR A 465 31.73 3.08 3.20
C TYR A 465 32.60 4.23 3.65
N SER A 466 33.31 4.83 2.70
CA SER A 466 34.06 6.06 2.93
C SER A 466 33.10 7.19 3.32
N PRO A 467 33.58 8.23 4.03
CA PRO A 467 32.80 9.42 4.31
C PRO A 467 32.29 10.00 3.00
N ALA A 468 31.07 10.54 3.00
CA ALA A 468 30.65 11.34 1.86
C ALA A 468 31.63 12.52 1.77
N MET A 469 32.27 12.72 0.61
CA MET A 469 33.02 13.96 0.39
C MET A 469 32.01 15.09 0.58
N TYR A 470 32.17 15.85 1.66
CA TYR A 470 31.41 17.08 1.85
C TYR A 470 31.60 17.92 0.60
N LEU A 471 30.52 18.20 -0.13
CA LEU A 471 30.48 19.38 -0.99
C LEU A 471 30.59 20.55 -0.03
N ALA A 472 31.82 21.03 0.17
CA ALA A 472 32.08 22.31 0.79
C ALA A 472 31.25 23.34 0.03
N GLN A 473 30.45 24.10 0.78
CA GLN A 473 29.66 25.22 0.26
C GLN A 473 30.59 26.15 -0.52
N ALA A 474 30.19 26.46 -1.76
CA ALA A 474 30.64 27.65 -2.48
C ALA A 474 29.47 28.63 -2.55
#